data_AF-A0A6G2DFB2-F1
#
_entry.id   AF-A0A6G2DFB2-F1
#
_cell.length_a   1.000
_cell.length_b   1.000
_cell.length_c   1.000
_cell.angle_alpha   90.00
_cell.angle_beta   90.00
_cell.angle_gamma   90.00
#
_symmetry.space_group_name_H-M   'P 1'
#
loop_
_entity.id
_entity.type
_entity.pdbx_description
1 polymer ?
#
loop_
_entity_poly.entity_id
_entity_poly.type
_entity_poly.pdbx_seq_one_letter_code
_entity_poly.pdbx_strand_id
1 'polypeptide(L)'
;AKFIQAFVGVGLAPDAGGIHLLSRSIGVTRAAQLAMTGEALTAEKALEWGLVYRVSEAEKLEKTREQLLKKLRRASSNSYAAIKKLVWESQFKDWQGYATLE
;
A
#
# COMPACT_ATOMS: atom_id res chain seq x y z
N ALA A 1 -12.40 -0.92 -8.32
CA ALA A 1 -12.16 -1.20 -6.88
C ALA A 1 -12.26 0.11 -6.10
N LYS A 2 -12.52 0.04 -4.78
CA LYS A 2 -12.55 1.20 -3.87
C LYS A 2 -11.67 0.89 -2.65
N PHE A 3 -10.87 1.85 -2.20
CA PHE A 3 -9.99 1.74 -1.02
C PHE A 3 -10.43 2.79 0.01
N ILE A 4 -10.57 2.43 1.28
CA ILE A 4 -11.14 3.33 2.29
C ILE A 4 -10.50 3.11 3.67
N GLN A 5 -10.28 4.20 4.42
CA GLN A 5 -9.94 4.19 5.84
C GLN A 5 -11.20 4.53 6.65
N ALA A 6 -12.05 3.55 6.92
CA ALA A 6 -13.40 3.78 7.43
C ALA A 6 -13.48 4.04 8.96
N PHE A 7 -12.37 3.95 9.69
CA PHE A 7 -12.31 3.99 11.15
C PHE A 7 -12.94 5.24 11.76
N VAL A 8 -12.73 6.41 11.14
CA VAL A 8 -13.32 7.67 11.63
C VAL A 8 -14.85 7.64 11.65
N GLY A 9 -15.48 6.88 10.75
CA GLY A 9 -16.93 6.71 10.69
C GLY A 9 -17.52 5.95 11.89
N VAL A 10 -16.68 5.25 12.65
CA VAL A 10 -17.06 4.52 13.88
C VAL A 10 -16.36 5.07 15.13
N GLY A 11 -15.73 6.26 15.03
CA GLY A 11 -15.04 6.89 16.15
C GLY A 11 -13.72 6.24 16.54
N LEU A 12 -13.08 5.50 15.62
CA LEU A 12 -11.81 4.82 15.85
C LEU A 12 -10.67 5.49 15.08
N ALA A 13 -9.45 5.36 15.59
CA ALA A 13 -8.24 5.58 14.82
C ALA A 13 -7.93 4.34 13.97
N PRO A 14 -7.29 4.48 12.79
CA PRO A 14 -6.80 3.32 12.06
C PRO A 14 -5.74 2.56 12.84
N ASP A 15 -5.83 1.23 12.82
CA ASP A 15 -4.92 0.29 13.48
C ASP A 15 -4.10 -0.53 12.44
N ALA A 16 -3.38 -1.55 12.93
CA ALA A 16 -2.63 -2.52 12.13
C ALA A 16 -1.58 -1.92 11.18
N GLY A 17 -1.01 -0.78 11.55
CA GLY A 17 -0.02 -0.03 10.79
C GLY A 17 -0.62 0.79 9.67
N GLY A 18 -1.94 0.94 9.60
CA GLY A 18 -2.65 1.59 8.50
C GLY A 18 -2.09 2.97 8.18
N ILE A 19 -1.93 3.83 9.19
CA ILE A 19 -1.35 5.18 9.03
C ILE A 19 0.13 5.11 8.70
N HIS A 20 0.90 4.24 9.37
CA HIS A 20 2.34 4.12 9.15
C HIS A 20 2.68 3.74 7.71
N LEU A 21 1.96 2.77 7.15
CA LEU A 21 2.15 2.28 5.79
C LEU A 21 1.59 3.26 4.75
N LEU A 22 0.39 3.78 4.97
CA LEU A 22 -0.27 4.66 4.01
C LEU A 22 0.48 5.99 3.86
N SER A 23 0.91 6.60 4.96
CA SER A 23 1.66 7.87 4.92
C SER A 23 2.99 7.76 4.16
N ARG A 24 3.67 6.61 4.23
CA ARG A 24 4.88 6.33 3.44
C ARG A 24 4.59 6.02 1.98
N SER A 25 3.43 5.45 1.68
CA SER A 25 3.05 5.13 0.30
C SER A 25 2.57 6.35 -0.49
N ILE A 26 1.77 7.24 0.11
CA ILE A 26 1.12 8.34 -0.61
C ILE A 26 1.41 9.74 -0.02
N GLY A 27 2.28 9.83 0.98
CA GLY A 27 2.61 11.07 1.67
C GLY A 27 1.64 11.41 2.81
N VAL A 28 2.15 12.16 3.79
CA VAL A 28 1.44 12.49 5.03
C VAL A 28 0.12 13.21 4.80
N THR A 29 0.08 14.17 3.86
CA THR A 29 -1.11 15.00 3.61
C THR A 29 -2.28 14.16 3.10
N ARG A 30 -2.03 13.30 2.10
CA ARG A 30 -3.08 12.46 1.50
C ARG A 30 -3.52 11.38 2.48
N ALA A 31 -2.58 10.76 3.19
CA ALA A 31 -2.91 9.72 4.18
C ALA A 31 -3.75 10.26 5.34
N ALA A 32 -3.37 11.42 5.90
CA ALA A 32 -4.13 12.06 6.97
C ALA A 32 -5.53 12.47 6.47
N GLN A 33 -5.63 13.06 5.28
CA GLN A 33 -6.93 13.43 4.69
C GLN A 33 -7.84 12.22 4.53
N LEU A 34 -7.36 11.12 3.93
CA LEU A 34 -8.18 9.91 3.77
C LEU A 34 -8.62 9.32 5.12
N ALA A 35 -7.73 9.28 6.11
CA ALA A 35 -8.04 8.73 7.43
C ALA A 35 -9.02 9.59 8.23
N MET A 36 -8.90 10.92 8.16
CA MET A 36 -9.76 11.86 8.89
C MET A 36 -11.12 12.06 8.22
N THR A 37 -11.20 11.92 6.89
CA THR A 37 -12.46 12.12 6.15
C THR A 37 -13.23 10.82 5.92
N GLY A 38 -12.56 9.67 5.96
CA GLY A 38 -13.15 8.39 5.58
C GLY A 38 -13.50 8.30 4.10
N GLU A 39 -12.96 9.17 3.26
CA GLU A 39 -13.24 9.17 1.82
C GLU A 39 -12.65 7.93 1.13
N ALA A 40 -13.40 7.43 0.14
CA ALA A 40 -12.96 6.31 -0.68
C ALA A 40 -12.09 6.77 -1.86
N LEU A 41 -11.00 6.05 -2.09
CA LEU A 41 -10.13 6.20 -3.25
C LEU A 41 -10.53 5.20 -4.35
N THR A 42 -10.71 5.70 -5.57
CA THR A 42 -10.91 4.88 -6.76
C THR A 42 -9.62 4.17 -7.18
N ALA A 43 -9.70 3.10 -7.97
CA ALA A 43 -8.52 2.38 -8.46
C ALA A 43 -7.57 3.28 -9.28
N GLU A 44 -8.13 4.20 -10.07
CA GLU A 44 -7.42 5.10 -10.97
C GLU A 44 -6.58 6.11 -10.15
N LYS A 45 -7.20 6.81 -9.20
CA LYS A 45 -6.49 7.68 -8.25
C LYS A 45 -5.48 6.90 -7.39
N ALA A 46 -5.79 5.68 -6.98
CA ALA A 46 -4.83 4.85 -6.24
C ALA A 46 -3.58 4.52 -7.05
N LEU A 47 -3.71 4.32 -8.37
CA LEU A 47 -2.59 4.19 -9.28
C LEU A 47 -1.82 5.50 -9.43
N GLU A 48 -2.52 6.61 -9.66
CA GLU A 48 -1.93 7.95 -9.79
C GLU A 48 -1.10 8.34 -8.55
N TRP A 49 -1.60 7.99 -7.36
CA TRP A 49 -0.94 8.33 -6.10
C TRP A 49 0.15 7.34 -5.70
N GLY A 50 0.31 6.24 -6.44
CA GLY A 50 1.33 5.22 -6.16
C GLY A 50 0.95 4.21 -5.08
N LEU A 51 -0.30 4.19 -4.62
CA LEU A 51 -0.82 3.15 -3.71
C LEU A 51 -0.98 1.81 -4.42
N VAL A 52 -1.35 1.85 -5.70
CA VAL A 52 -1.53 0.67 -6.56
C VAL A 52 -0.48 0.71 -7.67
N TYR A 53 0.19 -0.42 -7.89
CA TYR A 53 1.21 -0.56 -8.93
C TYR A 53 0.63 -0.62 -10.36
N ARG A 54 -0.56 -1.22 -10.52
CA ARG A 54 -1.20 -1.43 -11.83
C ARG A 54 -2.70 -1.63 -11.69
N VAL A 55 -3.46 -1.10 -12.63
CA VAL A 55 -4.92 -1.32 -12.76
C VAL A 55 -5.21 -2.03 -14.09
N SER A 56 -6.27 -2.84 -14.11
CA SER A 56 -6.80 -3.47 -15.31
C SER A 56 -8.33 -3.51 -15.25
N GLU A 57 -8.97 -3.71 -16.39
CA GLU A 57 -10.35 -4.20 -16.43
C GLU A 57 -10.44 -5.55 -15.69
N ALA A 58 -11.63 -5.85 -15.15
CA ALA A 58 -11.86 -7.02 -14.31
C ALA A 58 -11.59 -8.32 -15.08
N GLU A 59 -12.07 -8.39 -16.32
CA GLU A 59 -11.95 -9.54 -17.22
C GLU A 59 -10.49 -9.81 -17.63
N LYS A 60 -9.63 -8.79 -17.53
CA LYS A 60 -8.20 -8.86 -17.89
C LYS A 60 -7.30 -9.10 -16.67
N LEU A 61 -7.85 -9.21 -15.46
CA LEU A 61 -7.06 -9.31 -14.23
C LEU A 61 -6.15 -10.55 -14.23
N GLU A 62 -6.70 -11.72 -14.57
CA GLU A 62 -5.97 -12.99 -14.65
C GLU A 62 -4.78 -12.91 -15.62
N LYS A 63 -5.04 -12.40 -16.83
CA LYS A 63 -4.01 -12.21 -17.85
C LYS A 63 -2.92 -11.24 -17.38
N THR A 64 -3.30 -10.14 -16.74
CA THR A 64 -2.38 -9.12 -16.22
C THR A 64 -1.51 -9.69 -15.10
N ARG A 65 -2.09 -10.49 -14.20
CA ARG A 65 -1.36 -11.22 -13.15
C ARG A 65 -0.34 -12.18 -13.75
N GLU A 66 -0.75 -13.03 -14.69
CA GLU A 66 0.17 -14.01 -15.31
C GLU A 66 1.34 -13.34 -16.03
N GLN A 67 1.11 -12.21 -16.70
CA GLN A 67 2.19 -11.44 -17.32
C GLN A 67 3.20 -10.92 -16.29
N LEU A 68 2.72 -10.43 -15.14
CA LEU A 68 3.59 -9.99 -14.05
C LEU A 68 4.36 -11.17 -13.45
N LEU A 69 3.69 -12.29 -13.16
CA LEU A 69 4.33 -13.49 -12.63
C LEU A 69 5.39 -14.04 -13.58
N LYS A 70 5.13 -14.07 -14.89
CA LYS A 70 6.12 -14.47 -15.91
C LYS A 70 7.36 -13.59 -15.88
N LYS A 71 7.21 -12.29 -15.67
CA LYS A 71 8.34 -11.37 -15.50
C LYS A 71 9.09 -11.66 -14.19
N LEU A 72 8.36 -11.80 -13.08
CA LEU A 72 8.97 -11.98 -11.76
C LEU A 72 9.73 -13.31 -11.63
N ARG A 73 9.18 -14.40 -12.18
CA ARG A 73 9.80 -15.74 -12.17
C ARG A 73 11.14 -15.82 -12.90
N ARG A 74 11.46 -14.85 -13.77
CA ARG A 74 12.73 -14.80 -14.49
C ARG A 74 13.88 -14.20 -13.68
N ALA A 75 13.60 -13.51 -12.58
CA ALA A 75 14.65 -12.89 -11.77
C ALA A 75 15.06 -13.75 -10.57
N SER A 76 16.22 -13.44 -10.00
CA SER A 76 16.77 -14.14 -8.84
C SER A 76 15.98 -13.88 -7.57
N SER A 77 15.63 -14.95 -6.84
CA SER A 77 15.02 -14.87 -5.51
C SER A 77 15.92 -14.13 -4.51
N ASN A 78 17.24 -14.30 -4.61
CA ASN A 78 18.21 -13.60 -3.76
C ASN A 78 18.17 -12.08 -4.00
N SER A 79 18.01 -11.65 -5.26
CA SER A 79 17.83 -10.23 -5.57
C SER A 79 16.56 -9.67 -4.94
N TYR A 80 15.45 -10.40 -4.99
CA TYR A 80 14.21 -9.97 -4.33
C TYR A 80 14.35 -9.88 -2.81
N ALA A 81 15.00 -10.87 -2.18
CA ALA A 81 15.25 -10.85 -0.75
C ALA A 81 16.09 -9.63 -0.34
N ALA A 82 17.17 -9.35 -1.08
CA ALA A 82 18.03 -8.18 -0.85
C ALA A 82 17.25 -6.86 -1.03
N ILE A 83 16.50 -6.71 -2.12
CA ILE A 83 15.69 -5.51 -2.38
C ILE A 83 14.68 -5.28 -1.24
N LYS A 84 13.95 -6.32 -0.83
CA LYS A 84 12.98 -6.22 0.27
C LYS A 84 13.65 -5.83 1.59
N LYS A 85 14.82 -6.39 1.89
CA LYS A 85 15.61 -6.02 3.08
C LYS A 85 16.02 -4.54 3.05
N LEU A 86 16.53 -4.06 1.91
CA LEU A 86 16.94 -2.66 1.77
C LEU A 86 15.77 -1.69 1.90
N VAL A 87 14.61 -2.02 1.33
CA VAL A 87 13.38 -1.24 1.50
C VAL A 87 12.96 -1.20 2.97
N TRP A 88 12.99 -2.35 3.66
CA TRP A 88 12.68 -2.43 5.09
C TRP A 88 13.58 -1.54 5.94
N GLU A 89 14.90 -1.66 5.77
CA GLU A 89 15.87 -0.83 6.50
C GLU A 89 15.70 0.66 6.21
N SER A 90 15.37 1.02 4.96
CA SER A 90 15.25 2.42 4.56
C SER A 90 13.96 3.08 5.05
N GLN A 91 12.85 2.34 5.10
CA GLN A 91 11.52 2.95 5.27
C GLN A 91 10.79 2.49 6.53
N PHE A 92 11.05 1.28 7.03
CA PHE A 92 10.21 0.60 8.02
C PHE A 92 10.97 0.14 9.26
N LYS A 93 12.22 0.58 9.43
CA LYS A 93 13.03 0.21 10.61
C LYS A 93 12.47 0.77 11.92
N ASP A 94 11.71 1.85 11.86
CA ASP A 94 11.03 2.45 13.00
C ASP A 94 9.70 1.74 13.34
N TRP A 95 9.30 0.72 12.57
CA TRP A 95 8.06 -0.03 12.77
C TRP A 95 7.91 -0.54 14.21
N GLN A 96 8.97 -1.10 14.81
CA GLN A 96 8.90 -1.64 16.17
C GLN A 96 8.51 -0.58 17.22
N GLY A 97 8.97 0.66 17.05
CA GLY A 97 8.62 1.76 17.95
C GLY A 97 7.22 2.32 17.66
N TYR A 98 6.83 2.33 16.39
CA TYR A 98 5.49 2.77 16.00
C TYR A 98 4.41 1.77 16.45
N ALA A 99 4.66 0.47 16.29
CA ALA A 99 3.70 -0.60 16.58
C ALA A 99 3.34 -0.72 18.07
N THR A 100 4.04 -0.03 18.98
CA THR A 100 3.66 0.03 20.40
C THR A 100 2.67 1.15 20.70
N LEU A 101 2.37 2.01 19.72
CA LEU A 101 1.41 3.12 19.84
C LEU A 101 0.00 2.74 19.39
N GLU A 102 -0.15 1.61 18.70
CA GLU A 102 -1.41 1.02 18.24
C GLU A 102 -1.80 -0.16 19.13
#